data_AF-A0A167TG90-F1
#
_entry.id   AF-A0A167TG90-F1
#
_cell.length_a   1.000
_cell.length_b   1.000
_cell.length_c   1.000
_cell.angle_alpha   90.00
_cell.angle_beta   90.00
_cell.angle_gamma   90.00
#
_symmetry.space_group_name_H-M   'P 1'
#
loop_
_entity.id
_entity.type
_entity.pdbx_description
1 polymer ?
#
loop_
_entity_poly.entity_id
_entity_poly.type
_entity_poly.pdbx_seq_one_letter_code
_entity_poly.pdbx_strand_id
1 'polypeptide(L)'
;MSDRPAFHEADARRFLDERGSSATLAPNGLNPATIMEKAVRERIVDSYFWKEQCFGVNEADIVDRVVDHVHYVGGTTGTAQRPSPFLCLAFKLLQLAPGDDVLQAYLAPGGERFKYLRALALFYVRLTRPAADVYATLEPYLADRRKLRRRGRAGTTLTFVDEFVDDLLVKPRVCATSLWKLPQREDLEDLGKLEPRVSALGDIEAILEEEDEAEEKAREENVAAGVGLQTHGDNGMEDDDAEYDSEDDRGNRDLYAKRRRRSDEDEDSDRGGYSSDDRPRNGRQRTPESDSRSDRSRSRGR
;
A
#
# COMPACT_ATOMS: atom_id res chain seq x y z
N MET A 1 -13.41 -21.22 41.53
CA MET A 1 -13.20 -20.23 40.45
C MET A 1 -11.77 -19.76 40.54
N SER A 2 -11.00 -19.78 39.45
CA SER A 2 -9.60 -19.34 39.51
C SER A 2 -9.52 -17.81 39.48
N ASP A 3 -8.77 -17.25 40.42
CA ASP A 3 -8.43 -15.84 40.47
C ASP A 3 -7.44 -15.52 39.33
N ARG A 4 -7.95 -15.06 38.18
CA ARG A 4 -7.10 -14.59 37.07
C ARG A 4 -6.59 -13.20 37.45
N PRO A 5 -5.28 -12.93 37.44
CA PRO A 5 -4.70 -11.78 38.12
C PRO A 5 -5.20 -10.45 37.54
N ALA A 6 -5.93 -9.68 38.35
CA ALA A 6 -6.49 -8.38 37.98
C ALA A 6 -5.43 -7.36 37.52
N PHE A 7 -4.16 -7.56 37.89
CA PHE A 7 -3.02 -6.73 37.50
C PHE A 7 -2.91 -6.55 35.98
N HIS A 8 -2.94 -7.62 35.17
CA HIS A 8 -2.81 -7.50 33.71
C HIS A 8 -3.95 -6.71 33.07
N GLU A 9 -5.17 -6.78 33.62
CA GLU A 9 -6.28 -5.96 33.14
C GLU A 9 -6.16 -4.51 33.64
N ALA A 10 -5.69 -4.29 34.86
CA ALA A 10 -5.41 -2.95 35.39
C ALA A 10 -4.32 -2.24 34.58
N ASP A 11 -3.23 -2.91 34.21
CA ASP A 11 -2.15 -2.37 33.39
C ASP A 11 -2.60 -2.08 31.95
N ALA A 12 -3.42 -2.97 31.36
CA ALA A 12 -4.02 -2.72 30.04
C ALA A 12 -5.00 -1.53 30.07
N ARG A 13 -5.83 -1.40 31.11
CA ARG A 13 -6.72 -0.25 31.31
C ARG A 13 -5.93 1.04 31.58
N ARG A 14 -4.83 0.98 32.34
CA ARG A 14 -3.93 2.12 32.61
C ARG A 14 -3.23 2.62 31.35
N PHE A 15 -2.79 1.73 30.46
CA PHE A 15 -2.23 2.11 29.16
C PHE A 15 -3.25 2.82 28.24
N LEU A 16 -4.55 2.54 28.43
CA LEU A 16 -5.64 3.12 27.65
C LEU A 16 -6.23 4.40 28.26
N ASP A 17 -5.97 4.70 29.54
CA ASP A 17 -6.47 5.91 30.18
C ASP A 17 -5.54 7.10 29.90
N GLU A 18 -5.98 7.96 28.98
CA GLU A 18 -5.24 9.15 28.53
C GLU A 18 -5.06 10.20 29.65
N ARG A 19 -5.72 10.04 30.81
CA ARG A 19 -5.69 10.98 31.95
C ARG A 19 -4.46 10.78 32.83
N GLY A 20 -3.40 11.53 32.52
CA GLY A 20 -2.17 11.56 33.31
C GLY A 20 -1.12 10.55 32.84
N SER A 21 -0.90 10.49 31.53
CA SER A 21 0.04 9.59 30.86
C SER A 21 1.42 9.51 31.54
N SER A 22 1.62 8.50 32.38
CA SER A 22 2.93 8.08 32.88
C SER A 22 3.63 7.10 31.94
N ALA A 23 3.19 7.01 30.68
CA ALA A 23 3.79 6.16 29.66
C ALA A 23 5.09 6.79 29.15
N THR A 24 6.13 5.98 28.96
CA THR A 24 7.33 6.36 28.22
C THR A 24 6.96 6.71 26.78
N LEU A 25 7.47 7.83 26.27
CA LEU A 25 7.32 8.18 24.87
C LEU A 25 8.13 7.20 24.01
N ALA A 26 7.64 6.93 22.80
CA ALA A 26 8.43 6.25 21.78
C ALA A 26 9.64 7.12 21.36
N PRO A 27 10.73 6.55 20.80
CA PRO A 27 11.91 7.31 20.38
C PRO A 27 11.65 8.45 19.38
N ASN A 28 10.53 8.45 18.65
CA ASN A 28 10.07 9.57 17.82
C ASN A 28 9.27 10.66 18.57
N GLY A 29 9.19 10.59 19.91
CA GLY A 29 8.48 11.54 20.77
C GLY A 29 6.96 11.33 20.86
N LEU A 30 6.39 10.36 20.15
CA LEU A 30 4.95 10.06 20.21
C LEU A 30 4.60 9.20 21.43
N ASN A 31 3.41 9.39 21.99
CA ASN A 31 2.88 8.49 23.02
C ASN A 31 2.41 7.16 22.37
N PRO A 32 2.96 5.98 22.75
CA PRO A 32 2.56 4.69 22.17
C PRO A 32 1.06 4.39 22.24
N ALA A 33 0.37 4.85 23.29
CA ALA A 33 -1.07 4.66 23.45
C ALA A 33 -1.90 5.45 22.42
N THR A 34 -1.36 6.53 21.84
CA THR A 34 -2.08 7.39 20.89
C THR A 34 -1.63 7.25 19.44
N ILE A 35 -0.58 6.46 19.15
CA ILE A 35 -0.08 6.23 17.78
C ILE A 35 -1.16 5.61 16.87
N MET A 36 -2.00 4.72 17.40
CA MET A 36 -3.12 4.12 16.65
C MET A 36 -4.43 4.87 16.93
N GLU A 37 -5.25 5.07 15.90
CA GLU A 37 -6.51 5.82 16.01
C GLU A 37 -7.44 5.21 17.06
N LYS A 38 -8.06 6.03 17.92
CA LYS A 38 -8.90 5.57 19.04
C LYS A 38 -9.94 4.51 18.64
N ALA A 39 -10.66 4.73 17.55
CA ALA A 39 -11.66 3.79 17.03
C ALA A 39 -11.07 2.46 16.54
N VAL A 40 -9.77 2.40 16.21
CA VAL A 40 -9.03 1.16 15.94
C VAL A 40 -8.63 0.48 17.24
N ARG A 41 -8.12 1.23 18.23
CA ARG A 41 -7.75 0.70 19.56
C ARG A 41 -8.95 0.05 20.25
N GLU A 42 -10.10 0.71 20.25
CA GLU A 42 -11.38 0.18 20.75
C GLU A 42 -11.73 -1.16 20.09
N ARG A 43 -11.64 -1.26 18.75
CA ARG A 43 -11.92 -2.51 18.01
C ARG A 43 -10.91 -3.61 18.31
N ILE A 44 -9.65 -3.28 18.61
CA ILE A 44 -8.62 -4.23 19.02
C ILE A 44 -8.95 -4.78 20.40
N VAL A 45 -9.11 -3.92 21.41
CA VAL A 45 -9.30 -4.38 22.80
C VAL A 45 -10.61 -5.13 22.99
N ASP A 46 -11.64 -4.82 22.19
CA ASP A 46 -12.89 -5.57 22.22
C ASP A 46 -12.85 -6.92 21.50
N SER A 47 -11.84 -7.15 20.64
CA SER A 47 -11.77 -8.35 19.83
C SER A 47 -11.53 -9.63 20.65
N TYR A 48 -12.11 -10.73 20.19
CA TYR A 48 -11.88 -12.06 20.77
C TYR A 48 -10.39 -12.44 20.76
N PHE A 49 -9.67 -12.09 19.69
CA PHE A 49 -8.24 -12.35 19.58
C PHE A 49 -7.43 -11.61 20.66
N TRP A 50 -7.73 -10.34 20.93
CA TRP A 50 -7.06 -9.61 22.01
C TRP A 50 -7.33 -10.24 23.38
N LYS A 51 -8.61 -10.52 23.67
CA LYS A 51 -9.06 -11.04 24.96
C LYS A 51 -8.51 -12.44 25.29
N GLU A 52 -8.30 -13.30 24.29
CA GLU A 52 -7.77 -14.66 24.49
C GLU A 52 -6.26 -14.81 24.21
N GLN A 53 -5.70 -14.06 23.26
CA GLN A 53 -4.33 -14.29 22.74
C GLN A 53 -3.35 -13.12 22.99
N CYS A 54 -3.82 -11.96 23.47
CA CYS A 54 -2.95 -10.82 23.83
C CYS A 54 -2.98 -10.49 25.35
N PHE A 55 -3.80 -11.21 26.13
CA PHE A 55 -3.87 -11.08 27.58
C PHE A 55 -2.63 -11.67 28.25
N GLY A 56 -1.98 -10.90 29.13
CA GLY A 56 -0.81 -11.34 29.90
C GLY A 56 0.47 -11.60 29.09
N VAL A 57 0.45 -11.53 27.76
CA VAL A 57 1.60 -11.95 26.94
C VAL A 57 2.82 -11.05 27.08
N ASN A 58 4.00 -11.68 27.16
CA ASN A 58 5.33 -11.07 27.16
C ASN A 58 5.90 -10.94 25.73
N GLU A 59 7.16 -10.52 25.58
CA GLU A 59 7.82 -10.40 24.26
C GLU A 59 8.06 -11.74 23.55
N ALA A 60 8.62 -12.74 24.23
CA ALA A 60 8.84 -14.06 23.63
C ALA A 60 7.53 -14.69 23.13
N ASP A 61 6.44 -14.55 23.89
CA ASP A 61 5.10 -15.01 23.49
C ASP A 61 4.65 -14.40 22.15
N ILE A 62 5.08 -13.18 21.78
CA ILE A 62 4.71 -12.56 20.49
C ILE A 62 5.20 -13.41 19.32
N VAL A 63 6.36 -14.05 19.42
CA VAL A 63 6.89 -14.93 18.38
C VAL A 63 5.90 -16.07 18.11
N ASP A 64 5.46 -16.75 19.17
CA ASP A 64 4.50 -17.86 19.08
C ASP A 64 3.13 -17.37 18.56
N ARG A 65 2.58 -16.27 19.09
CA ARG A 65 1.30 -15.70 18.59
C ARG A 65 1.38 -15.26 17.13
N VAL A 66 2.55 -14.81 16.65
CA VAL A 66 2.75 -14.50 15.22
C VAL A 66 2.73 -15.78 14.38
N VAL A 67 3.46 -16.82 14.79
CA VAL A 67 3.53 -18.10 14.07
C VAL A 67 2.15 -18.76 13.99
N ASP A 68 1.44 -18.86 15.11
CA ASP A 68 0.17 -19.59 15.21
C ASP A 68 -1.02 -18.85 14.58
N HIS A 69 -1.01 -17.51 14.53
CA HIS A 69 -2.22 -16.74 14.22
C HIS A 69 -2.07 -15.68 13.12
N VAL A 70 -0.85 -15.29 12.74
CA VAL A 70 -0.64 -14.31 11.66
C VAL A 70 -0.40 -15.03 10.35
N HIS A 71 -1.45 -15.09 9.51
CA HIS A 71 -1.38 -15.69 8.17
C HIS A 71 -1.51 -14.66 7.04
N TYR A 72 -1.64 -13.38 7.38
CA TYR A 72 -1.72 -12.23 6.47
C TYR A 72 -1.39 -10.92 7.22
N VAL A 73 -0.83 -9.94 6.52
CA VAL A 73 -0.75 -8.54 6.96
C VAL A 73 -2.06 -7.83 6.62
N GLY A 74 -2.51 -6.88 7.45
CA GLY A 74 -3.76 -6.15 7.20
C GLY A 74 -4.29 -5.42 8.42
N GLY A 75 -5.23 -4.50 8.18
CA GLY A 75 -5.86 -3.68 9.23
C GLY A 75 -7.19 -4.24 9.72
N THR A 76 -8.18 -3.35 9.89
CA THR A 76 -9.59 -3.73 10.09
C THR A 76 -10.24 -4.21 8.80
N THR A 77 -11.10 -5.23 8.88
CA THR A 77 -11.73 -5.87 7.71
C THR A 77 -13.24 -6.07 7.90
N GLY A 78 -13.98 -6.08 6.78
CA GLY A 78 -15.44 -6.26 6.74
C GLY A 78 -16.25 -5.07 7.29
N THR A 79 -17.58 -5.17 7.21
CA THR A 79 -18.52 -4.18 7.75
C THR A 79 -18.40 -4.03 9.27
N ALA A 80 -18.19 -5.15 9.98
CA ALA A 80 -17.97 -5.18 11.42
C ALA A 80 -16.60 -4.64 11.88
N GLN A 81 -15.74 -4.16 10.96
CA GLN A 81 -14.41 -3.59 11.24
C GLN A 81 -13.56 -4.46 12.19
N ARG A 82 -13.54 -5.78 11.97
CA ARG A 82 -12.77 -6.72 12.79
C ARG A 82 -11.27 -6.50 12.53
N PRO A 83 -10.45 -6.26 13.57
CA PRO A 83 -9.00 -6.14 13.41
C PRO A 83 -8.39 -7.50 13.03
N SER A 84 -7.23 -7.47 12.37
CA SER A 84 -6.43 -8.67 12.13
C SER A 84 -5.63 -9.07 13.38
N PRO A 85 -5.19 -10.34 13.50
CA PRO A 85 -4.22 -10.75 14.51
C PRO A 85 -2.92 -9.93 14.45
N PHE A 86 -2.44 -9.63 13.23
CA PHE A 86 -1.27 -8.77 12.98
C PHE A 86 -1.43 -7.38 13.63
N LEU A 87 -2.59 -6.74 13.45
CA LEU A 87 -2.88 -5.42 14.00
C LEU A 87 -3.01 -5.44 15.53
N CYS A 88 -3.56 -6.52 16.08
CA CYS A 88 -3.67 -6.71 17.53
C CYS A 88 -2.27 -6.90 18.17
N LEU A 89 -1.40 -7.69 17.55
CA LEU A 89 -0.02 -7.87 18.02
C LEU A 89 0.83 -6.61 17.83
N ALA A 90 0.59 -5.81 16.78
CA ALA A 90 1.23 -4.50 16.62
C ALA A 90 0.85 -3.54 17.76
N PHE A 91 -0.43 -3.50 18.14
CA PHE A 91 -0.86 -2.74 19.32
C PHE A 91 -0.33 -3.32 20.64
N LYS A 92 -0.14 -4.65 20.72
CA LYS A 92 0.50 -5.28 21.88
C LYS A 92 1.97 -4.88 22.01
N LEU A 93 2.72 -4.79 20.91
CA LEU A 93 4.09 -4.27 20.93
C LEU A 93 4.14 -2.80 21.36
N LEU A 94 3.17 -1.97 20.97
CA LEU A 94 3.04 -0.60 21.49
C LEU A 94 2.73 -0.55 23.00
N GLN A 95 2.09 -1.57 23.58
CA GLN A 95 1.90 -1.71 25.03
C GLN A 95 3.17 -2.19 25.74
N LEU A 96 3.92 -3.12 25.13
CA LEU A 96 5.13 -3.70 25.72
C LEU A 96 6.36 -2.78 25.61
N ALA A 97 6.41 -1.94 24.58
CA ALA A 97 7.51 -1.02 24.28
C ALA A 97 8.92 -1.67 24.24
N PRO A 98 9.13 -2.76 23.46
CA PRO A 98 10.37 -3.53 23.43
C PRO A 98 11.62 -2.70 23.06
N GLY A 99 12.75 -3.13 23.63
CA GLY A 99 14.09 -2.63 23.33
C GLY A 99 14.58 -2.99 21.92
N ASP A 100 15.64 -2.32 21.48
CA ASP A 100 16.20 -2.53 20.14
C ASP A 100 16.86 -3.91 19.96
N ASP A 101 17.33 -4.53 21.04
CA ASP A 101 17.82 -5.91 21.07
C ASP A 101 16.73 -6.93 20.71
N VAL A 102 15.55 -6.78 21.31
CA VAL A 102 14.35 -7.59 21.00
C VAL A 102 13.88 -7.35 19.57
N LEU A 103 13.92 -6.11 19.08
CA LEU A 103 13.57 -5.79 17.70
C LEU A 103 14.55 -6.38 16.69
N GLN A 104 15.86 -6.32 16.93
CA GLN A 104 16.86 -6.96 16.07
C GLN A 104 16.68 -8.48 16.04
N ALA A 105 16.34 -9.11 17.18
CA ALA A 105 15.99 -10.53 17.22
C ALA A 105 14.75 -10.87 16.37
N TYR A 106 13.72 -10.02 16.35
CA TYR A 106 12.55 -10.18 15.47
C TYR A 106 12.84 -9.92 13.99
N LEU A 107 13.74 -8.98 13.67
CA LEU A 107 14.06 -8.58 12.30
C LEU A 107 14.98 -9.58 11.59
N ALA A 108 16.09 -9.96 12.23
CA ALA A 108 17.08 -10.88 11.68
C ALA A 108 16.70 -12.36 11.95
N PRO A 109 17.13 -13.03 13.04
CA PRO A 109 16.99 -14.49 13.18
C PRO A 109 15.53 -14.96 13.28
N GLY A 110 14.65 -14.18 13.93
CA GLY A 110 13.21 -14.43 13.94
C GLY A 110 12.58 -14.17 12.56
N GLY A 111 12.99 -13.09 11.90
CA GLY A 111 12.41 -12.62 10.65
C GLY A 111 12.80 -13.43 9.41
N GLU A 112 13.99 -14.04 9.40
CA GLU A 112 14.43 -15.02 8.40
C GLU A 112 13.53 -16.25 8.41
N ARG A 113 13.25 -16.80 9.59
CA ARG A 113 12.37 -17.96 9.78
C ARG A 113 10.90 -17.59 9.56
N PHE A 114 10.47 -16.44 10.06
CA PHE A 114 9.06 -16.04 10.13
C PHE A 114 8.84 -14.67 9.47
N LYS A 115 8.55 -14.66 8.17
CA LYS A 115 8.29 -13.43 7.38
C LYS A 115 7.22 -12.49 7.97
N TYR A 116 6.23 -13.02 8.68
CA TYR A 116 5.21 -12.20 9.36
C TYR A 116 5.72 -11.55 10.66
N LEU A 117 6.73 -12.12 11.32
CA LEU A 117 7.42 -11.49 12.45
C LEU A 117 8.30 -10.33 11.97
N ARG A 118 9.02 -10.52 10.85
CA ARG A 118 9.73 -9.43 10.18
C ARG A 118 8.78 -8.28 9.80
N ALA A 119 7.68 -8.58 9.12
CA ALA A 119 6.68 -7.58 8.76
C ALA A 119 6.08 -6.86 9.99
N LEU A 120 5.91 -7.55 11.12
CA LEU A 120 5.41 -6.96 12.35
C LEU A 120 6.43 -6.01 12.99
N ALA A 121 7.70 -6.43 13.05
CA ALA A 121 8.79 -5.61 13.59
C ALA A 121 9.07 -4.37 12.73
N LEU A 122 9.08 -4.50 11.39
CA LEU A 122 9.22 -3.37 10.46
C LEU A 122 8.08 -2.35 10.63
N PHE A 123 6.83 -2.82 10.78
CA PHE A 123 5.68 -1.96 11.06
C PHE A 123 5.82 -1.25 12.41
N TYR A 124 6.26 -1.94 13.47
CA TYR A 124 6.51 -1.34 14.78
C TYR A 124 7.64 -0.29 14.77
N VAL A 125 8.75 -0.56 14.07
CA VAL A 125 9.85 0.38 13.87
C VAL A 125 9.34 1.65 13.18
N ARG A 126 8.62 1.51 12.05
CA ARG A 126 8.03 2.65 11.31
C ARG A 126 7.10 3.53 12.16
N LEU A 127 6.42 2.94 13.14
CA LEU A 127 5.52 3.64 14.06
C LEU A 127 6.24 4.37 15.20
N THR A 128 7.40 3.90 15.65
CA THR A 128 8.02 4.31 16.93
C THR A 128 9.41 4.95 16.86
N ARG A 129 10.20 4.62 15.84
CA ARG A 129 11.58 5.13 15.68
C ARG A 129 11.61 6.45 14.88
N PRO A 130 12.62 7.32 15.07
CA PRO A 130 12.77 8.56 14.31
C PRO A 130 13.15 8.29 12.84
N ALA A 131 13.11 9.32 11.99
CA ALA A 131 13.16 9.14 10.54
C ALA A 131 14.42 8.43 10.01
N ALA A 132 15.62 8.81 10.48
CA ALA A 132 16.88 8.21 10.05
C ALA A 132 16.92 6.71 10.37
N ASP A 133 16.66 6.35 11.63
CA ASP A 133 16.57 4.97 12.12
C ASP A 133 15.55 4.14 11.33
N VAL A 134 14.41 4.75 10.97
CA VAL A 134 13.38 4.09 10.14
C VAL A 134 13.94 3.75 8.76
N TYR A 135 14.56 4.68 8.05
CA TYR A 135 15.17 4.40 6.74
C TYR A 135 16.27 3.33 6.86
N ALA A 136 17.25 3.54 7.75
CA ALA A 136 18.38 2.64 7.96
C ALA A 136 17.96 1.21 8.37
N THR A 137 16.85 1.06 9.10
CA THR A 137 16.33 -0.26 9.52
C THR A 137 15.46 -0.93 8.45
N LEU A 138 14.69 -0.16 7.67
CA LEU A 138 13.73 -0.72 6.70
C LEU A 138 14.37 -1.06 5.36
N GLU A 139 15.25 -0.21 4.83
CA GLU A 139 15.76 -0.32 3.46
C GLU A 139 16.53 -1.60 3.14
N PRO A 140 17.31 -2.23 4.04
CA PRO A 140 17.92 -3.54 3.80
C PRO A 140 16.89 -4.64 3.46
N TYR A 141 15.62 -4.46 3.86
CA TYR A 141 14.53 -5.41 3.60
C TYR A 141 13.77 -5.12 2.30
N LEU A 142 14.16 -4.11 1.52
CA LEU A 142 13.73 -3.95 0.11
C LEU A 142 14.32 -5.05 -0.80
N ALA A 143 15.29 -5.84 -0.32
CA ALA A 143 15.75 -7.06 -0.97
C ALA A 143 14.90 -8.31 -0.63
N ASP A 144 13.95 -8.22 0.32
CA ASP A 144 13.18 -9.36 0.81
C ASP A 144 11.98 -9.68 -0.11
N ARG A 145 12.24 -10.44 -1.17
CA ARG A 145 11.21 -10.84 -2.17
C ARG A 145 10.27 -11.96 -1.70
N ARG A 146 10.07 -12.15 -0.38
CA ARG A 146 9.22 -13.23 0.15
C ARG A 146 7.72 -12.88 0.07
N LYS A 147 6.93 -13.77 -0.54
CA LYS A 147 5.47 -13.63 -0.69
C LYS A 147 4.72 -13.52 0.65
N LEU A 148 4.02 -12.41 0.86
CA LEU A 148 3.06 -12.18 1.94
C LEU A 148 1.61 -12.27 1.42
N ARG A 149 0.65 -12.54 2.30
CA ARG A 149 -0.78 -12.31 2.02
C ARG A 149 -1.19 -10.98 2.63
N ARG A 150 -1.86 -10.12 1.87
CA ARG A 150 -2.38 -8.81 2.31
C ARG A 150 -3.90 -8.86 2.35
N ARG A 151 -4.54 -8.49 3.47
CA ARG A 151 -6.01 -8.45 3.58
C ARG A 151 -6.52 -7.01 3.60
N GLY A 152 -7.16 -6.62 2.51
CA GLY A 152 -7.81 -5.32 2.34
C GLY A 152 -9.32 -5.39 2.59
N ARG A 153 -10.05 -4.35 2.14
CA ARG A 153 -11.52 -4.32 2.21
C ARG A 153 -12.19 -5.28 1.22
N ALA A 154 -11.62 -5.43 0.03
CA ALA A 154 -12.19 -6.24 -1.06
C ALA A 154 -11.86 -7.75 -0.97
N GLY A 155 -10.91 -8.16 -0.12
CA GLY A 155 -10.48 -9.56 -0.02
C GLY A 155 -9.04 -9.71 0.47
N THR A 156 -8.42 -10.83 0.12
CA THR A 156 -7.01 -11.11 0.37
C THR A 156 -6.26 -11.14 -0.97
N THR A 157 -5.22 -10.32 -1.12
CA THR A 157 -4.33 -10.31 -2.28
C THR A 157 -2.97 -10.94 -1.94
N LEU A 158 -2.21 -11.30 -2.98
CA LEU A 158 -0.77 -11.49 -2.85
C LEU A 158 -0.09 -10.12 -2.72
N THR A 159 1.04 -10.08 -2.02
CA THR A 159 1.98 -8.95 -1.94
C THR A 159 3.36 -9.54 -1.56
N PHE A 160 4.42 -8.74 -1.46
CA PHE A 160 5.76 -9.20 -1.06
C PHE A 160 6.28 -8.40 0.17
N VAL A 161 7.44 -8.76 0.76
CA VAL A 161 7.96 -8.05 1.95
C VAL A 161 8.57 -6.71 1.54
N ASP A 162 9.35 -6.67 0.47
CA ASP A 162 9.84 -5.46 -0.21
C ASP A 162 8.70 -4.47 -0.57
N GLU A 163 7.63 -4.93 -1.24
CA GLU A 163 6.42 -4.12 -1.47
C GLU A 163 5.82 -3.57 -0.16
N PHE A 164 5.84 -4.35 0.91
CA PHE A 164 5.32 -3.94 2.22
C PHE A 164 6.25 -2.93 2.91
N VAL A 165 7.57 -3.00 2.67
CA VAL A 165 8.55 -2.01 3.16
C VAL A 165 8.38 -0.68 2.43
N ASP A 166 8.24 -0.68 1.10
CA ASP A 166 7.91 0.53 0.32
C ASP A 166 6.59 1.16 0.79
N ASP A 167 5.54 0.34 0.97
CA ASP A 167 4.27 0.77 1.56
C ASP A 167 4.45 1.53 2.88
N LEU A 168 5.38 1.09 3.75
CA LEU A 168 5.68 1.73 5.03
C LEU A 168 6.47 3.04 4.89
N LEU A 169 7.42 3.11 3.95
CA LEU A 169 8.23 4.32 3.73
C LEU A 169 7.40 5.42 3.05
N VAL A 170 6.69 5.08 1.97
CA VAL A 170 6.06 6.07 1.07
C VAL A 170 4.61 6.41 1.46
N LYS A 171 3.80 5.45 1.93
CA LYS A 171 2.34 5.65 2.01
C LYS A 171 1.93 6.20 3.38
N PRO A 172 1.01 7.19 3.44
CA PRO A 172 0.62 7.83 4.71
C PRO A 172 -0.24 6.95 5.62
N ARG A 173 -0.66 5.76 5.18
CA ARG A 173 -1.58 4.88 5.93
C ARG A 173 -1.42 3.42 5.53
N VAL A 174 -0.97 2.57 6.47
CA VAL A 174 -0.73 1.13 6.27
C VAL A 174 -1.45 0.33 7.35
N CYS A 175 -1.96 -0.86 7.02
CA CYS A 175 -2.71 -1.74 7.94
C CYS A 175 -3.81 -1.04 8.76
N ALA A 176 -4.54 -0.11 8.13
CA ALA A 176 -5.58 0.74 8.75
C ALA A 176 -5.09 1.66 9.90
N THR A 177 -3.78 1.84 10.07
CA THR A 177 -3.14 2.81 10.96
C THR A 177 -2.58 3.97 10.14
N SER A 178 -2.90 5.20 10.54
CA SER A 178 -2.34 6.41 9.92
C SER A 178 -0.91 6.62 10.40
N LEU A 179 0.04 6.71 9.47
CA LEU A 179 1.46 6.84 9.80
C LEU A 179 1.83 8.31 10.02
N TRP A 180 2.76 8.57 10.95
CA TRP A 180 3.34 9.90 11.10
C TRP A 180 4.19 10.24 9.85
N LYS A 181 4.17 11.51 9.44
CA LYS A 181 4.87 11.98 8.22
C LYS A 181 6.39 11.93 8.43
N LEU A 182 7.08 11.12 7.63
CA LEU A 182 8.53 11.23 7.50
C LEU A 182 8.87 12.55 6.75
N PRO A 183 10.02 13.18 7.04
CA PRO A 183 10.71 14.05 6.09
C PRO A 183 10.99 13.30 4.77
N GLN A 184 11.33 14.01 3.70
CA GLN A 184 11.84 13.35 2.50
C GLN A 184 13.23 12.76 2.80
N ARG A 185 13.64 11.77 2.00
CA ARG A 185 14.96 11.16 2.18
C ARG A 185 16.07 12.15 1.80
N GLU A 186 15.86 12.89 0.72
CA GLU A 186 16.72 13.99 0.25
C GLU A 186 17.01 14.99 1.38
N ASP A 187 15.97 15.43 2.13
CA ASP A 187 16.13 16.30 3.32
C ASP A 187 17.13 15.75 4.35
N LEU A 188 17.20 14.43 4.51
CA LEU A 188 18.02 13.75 5.51
C LEU A 188 19.45 13.47 5.01
N GLU A 189 19.64 13.32 3.70
CA GLU A 189 20.94 13.21 3.05
C GLU A 189 21.63 14.59 3.01
N ASP A 190 20.91 15.66 2.64
CA ASP A 190 21.37 17.06 2.72
C ASP A 190 21.75 17.48 4.16
N LEU A 191 21.04 16.96 5.16
CA LEU A 191 21.34 17.18 6.58
C LEU A 191 22.49 16.31 7.11
N GLY A 192 23.10 15.44 6.29
CA GLY A 192 24.18 14.54 6.69
C GLY A 192 23.75 13.50 7.74
N LYS A 193 22.47 13.13 7.77
CA LYS A 193 21.90 12.14 8.72
C LYS A 193 21.73 10.75 8.12
N LEU A 194 21.77 10.66 6.79
CA LEU A 194 21.80 9.43 6.01
C LEU A 194 22.84 9.61 4.89
N GLU A 195 23.48 8.51 4.49
CA GLU A 195 24.28 8.46 3.26
C GLU A 195 23.37 8.11 2.07
N PRO A 196 23.74 8.45 0.82
CA PRO A 196 23.00 8.05 -0.38
C PRO A 196 22.63 6.56 -0.41
N ARG A 197 21.36 6.24 -0.72
CA ARG A 197 20.87 4.85 -0.68
C ARG A 197 21.48 3.97 -1.76
N VAL A 198 22.54 3.23 -1.41
CA VAL A 198 23.07 2.13 -2.23
C VAL A 198 21.97 1.08 -2.47
N SER A 199 21.70 0.79 -3.75
CA SER A 199 20.67 -0.20 -4.13
C SER A 199 21.26 -1.61 -4.16
N ALA A 200 20.49 -2.61 -3.73
CA ALA A 200 20.91 -4.03 -3.77
C ALA A 200 21.02 -4.61 -5.20
N LEU A 201 20.78 -3.80 -6.23
CA LEU A 201 21.02 -4.12 -7.64
C LEU A 201 22.35 -3.56 -8.17
N GLY A 202 22.99 -2.63 -7.45
CA GLY A 202 24.12 -1.84 -7.96
C GLY A 202 23.71 -0.40 -8.29
N ASP A 203 24.58 0.29 -9.03
CA ASP A 203 24.29 1.60 -9.64
C ASP A 203 23.48 1.40 -10.93
N ILE A 204 22.56 2.31 -11.23
CA ILE A 204 21.73 2.23 -12.43
C ILE A 204 22.55 2.54 -13.68
N GLU A 205 23.51 3.47 -13.59
CA GLU A 205 24.37 3.83 -14.73
C GLU A 205 25.24 2.64 -15.16
N ALA A 206 25.88 1.95 -14.20
CA ALA A 206 26.69 0.76 -14.47
C ALA A 206 25.88 -0.44 -15.01
N ILE A 207 24.62 -0.63 -14.59
CA ILE A 207 23.76 -1.69 -15.14
C ILE A 207 23.41 -1.40 -16.60
N LEU A 208 23.14 -0.13 -16.94
CA LEU A 208 22.82 0.27 -18.32
C LEU A 208 24.06 0.15 -19.23
N GLU A 209 25.25 0.49 -18.72
CA GLU A 209 26.51 0.26 -19.44
C GLU A 209 26.76 -1.25 -19.68
N GLU A 210 26.50 -2.12 -18.70
CA GLU A 210 26.58 -3.58 -18.87
C GLU A 210 25.52 -4.14 -19.86
N GLU A 211 24.31 -3.58 -19.89
CA GLU A 211 23.27 -3.97 -20.86
C GLU A 211 23.60 -3.49 -22.29
N ASP A 212 24.10 -2.26 -22.47
CA ASP A 212 24.53 -1.73 -23.77
C ASP A 212 25.74 -2.49 -24.33
N GLU A 213 26.76 -2.79 -23.50
CA GLU A 213 27.91 -3.64 -23.91
C GLU A 213 27.45 -5.06 -24.32
N ALA A 214 26.46 -5.62 -23.60
CA ALA A 214 25.90 -6.92 -23.94
C ALA A 214 25.10 -6.90 -25.26
N GLU A 215 24.36 -5.81 -25.54
CA GLU A 215 23.67 -5.61 -26.81
C GLU A 215 24.64 -5.44 -27.99
N GLU A 216 25.69 -4.62 -27.86
CA GLU A 216 26.70 -4.47 -28.92
C GLU A 216 27.37 -5.82 -29.21
N LYS A 217 27.80 -6.53 -28.17
CA LYS A 217 28.45 -7.85 -28.32
C LYS A 217 27.51 -8.90 -28.92
N ALA A 218 26.23 -8.90 -28.57
CA ALA A 218 25.24 -9.78 -29.18
C ALA A 218 25.02 -9.45 -30.68
N ARG A 219 25.12 -8.17 -31.06
CA ARG A 219 25.06 -7.74 -32.48
C ARG A 219 26.32 -8.18 -33.23
N GLU A 220 27.50 -8.02 -32.64
CA GLU A 220 28.77 -8.54 -33.22
C GLU A 220 28.74 -10.06 -33.39
N GLU A 221 28.28 -10.82 -32.39
CA GLU A 221 28.18 -12.28 -32.49
C GLU A 221 27.16 -12.72 -33.55
N ASN A 222 26.05 -12.01 -33.75
CA ASN A 222 25.10 -12.31 -34.84
C ASN A 222 25.69 -12.01 -36.24
N VAL A 223 26.48 -10.94 -36.37
CA VAL A 223 27.20 -10.62 -37.62
C VAL A 223 28.29 -11.67 -37.89
N ALA A 224 29.05 -12.07 -36.87
CA ALA A 224 30.10 -13.09 -36.98
C ALA A 224 29.55 -14.51 -37.21
N ALA A 225 28.36 -14.83 -36.68
CA ALA A 225 27.68 -16.11 -36.90
C ALA A 225 27.08 -16.24 -38.30
N GLY A 226 27.08 -15.18 -39.12
CA GLY A 226 26.61 -15.24 -40.51
C GLY A 226 25.11 -15.48 -40.65
N VAL A 227 24.30 -15.08 -39.66
CA VAL A 227 22.83 -15.13 -39.73
C VAL A 227 22.34 -14.00 -40.63
N GLY A 228 22.60 -14.14 -41.93
CA GLY A 228 22.28 -13.15 -42.94
C GLY A 228 20.77 -12.92 -43.04
N LEU A 229 20.35 -11.71 -42.67
CA LEU A 229 19.01 -11.22 -43.02
C LEU A 229 18.87 -11.29 -44.55
N GLN A 230 17.91 -12.08 -45.04
CA GLN A 230 17.76 -12.33 -46.48
C GLN A 230 17.20 -11.12 -47.23
N THR A 231 18.07 -10.15 -47.52
CA THR A 231 17.80 -9.07 -48.47
C THR A 231 17.84 -9.62 -49.90
N HIS A 232 16.81 -10.34 -50.29
CA HIS A 232 16.62 -10.76 -51.68
C HIS A 232 16.35 -9.53 -52.56
N GLY A 233 17.30 -9.21 -53.44
CA GLY A 233 17.13 -8.21 -54.48
C GLY A 233 18.17 -8.38 -55.58
N ASP A 234 17.72 -8.86 -56.74
CA ASP A 234 18.20 -8.41 -58.05
C ASP A 234 17.08 -8.61 -59.10
N ASN A 235 17.28 -8.08 -60.30
CA ASN A 235 16.24 -7.68 -61.23
C ASN A 235 15.88 -8.76 -62.27
N GLY A 236 14.68 -8.62 -62.84
CA GLY A 236 14.23 -9.34 -64.03
C GLY A 236 13.03 -8.66 -64.69
N MET A 237 13.25 -8.09 -65.88
CA MET A 237 12.19 -7.85 -66.88
C MET A 237 11.60 -9.22 -67.31
N GLU A 238 10.40 -9.32 -67.88
CA GLU A 238 9.72 -8.39 -68.79
C GLU A 238 8.17 -8.62 -68.79
N ASP A 239 7.47 -8.01 -69.75
CA ASP A 239 6.06 -8.20 -70.17
C ASP A 239 4.90 -7.58 -69.34
N ASP A 240 3.98 -6.96 -70.08
CA ASP A 240 2.79 -6.20 -69.65
C ASP A 240 1.59 -7.08 -69.23
N ASP A 241 0.71 -6.53 -68.37
CA ASP A 241 -0.68 -6.22 -68.76
C ASP A 241 -1.37 -5.27 -67.73
N ALA A 242 -2.42 -4.56 -68.16
CA ALA A 242 -3.11 -3.50 -67.40
C ALA A 242 -4.25 -4.06 -66.48
N GLU A 243 -5.04 -3.30 -65.70
CA GLU A 243 -5.44 -1.87 -65.73
C GLU A 243 -6.13 -1.44 -64.39
N TYR A 244 -6.41 -0.12 -64.22
CA TYR A 244 -7.20 0.55 -63.14
C TYR A 244 -6.60 0.58 -61.69
N ASP A 245 -6.61 1.69 -60.93
CA ASP A 245 -6.91 3.12 -61.23
C ASP A 245 -6.40 4.07 -60.10
N SER A 246 -6.42 5.38 -60.38
CA SER A 246 -6.36 6.62 -59.56
C SER A 246 -6.52 6.56 -58.02
N GLU A 247 -5.91 7.47 -57.22
CA GLU A 247 -5.07 8.66 -57.52
C GLU A 247 -4.14 9.05 -56.34
N ASP A 248 -3.19 9.95 -56.58
CA ASP A 248 -2.19 10.49 -55.64
C ASP A 248 -2.77 11.63 -54.77
N ASP A 249 -2.19 11.90 -53.58
CA ASP A 249 -1.46 13.16 -53.37
C ASP A 249 -0.59 13.16 -52.08
N ARG A 250 0.72 13.17 -52.28
CA ARG A 250 1.76 13.92 -51.52
C ARG A 250 1.70 13.88 -49.98
N GLY A 251 2.57 13.08 -49.38
CA GLY A 251 2.88 13.14 -47.95
C GLY A 251 3.71 14.37 -47.53
N ASN A 252 4.13 14.41 -46.27
CA ASN A 252 5.15 15.34 -45.79
C ASN A 252 6.19 14.64 -44.89
N ARG A 253 7.42 15.14 -44.93
CA ARG A 253 8.58 14.69 -44.16
C ARG A 253 8.84 15.65 -42.99
N ASP A 254 9.55 15.16 -41.97
CA ASP A 254 10.23 15.93 -40.92
C ASP A 254 9.36 16.85 -40.03
N LEU A 255 9.52 16.76 -38.70
CA LEU A 255 9.38 17.92 -37.77
C LEU A 255 9.82 17.61 -36.32
N TYR A 256 11.05 17.14 -36.13
CA TYR A 256 11.64 17.00 -34.78
C TYR A 256 12.41 18.27 -34.36
N ALA A 257 11.74 19.41 -34.23
CA ALA A 257 12.38 20.65 -33.74
C ALA A 257 11.44 21.67 -33.06
N LYS A 258 11.79 22.04 -31.83
CA LYS A 258 11.67 23.39 -31.22
C LYS A 258 10.34 24.16 -31.40
N ARG A 259 9.53 24.23 -30.32
CA ARG A 259 8.83 25.48 -29.97
C ARG A 259 8.84 25.76 -28.45
N ARG A 260 9.78 26.61 -28.03
CA ARG A 260 9.70 27.42 -26.80
C ARG A 260 9.38 28.86 -27.23
N ARG A 261 8.61 29.59 -26.41
CA ARG A 261 8.24 31.01 -26.58
C ARG A 261 7.30 31.30 -27.76
N ARG A 262 6.47 32.36 -27.72
CA ARG A 262 5.84 33.17 -26.64
C ARG A 262 4.91 34.15 -27.38
N SER A 263 3.91 34.71 -26.68
CA SER A 263 3.24 35.96 -27.05
C SER A 263 2.31 35.91 -28.27
N ASP A 264 1.30 36.76 -28.38
CA ASP A 264 0.50 37.54 -27.39
C ASP A 264 -0.79 37.97 -28.13
N GLU A 265 -1.89 38.24 -27.39
CA GLU A 265 -3.06 39.05 -27.82
C GLU A 265 -3.84 38.54 -29.08
N ASP A 266 -4.98 39.07 -29.52
CA ASP A 266 -6.29 39.30 -28.86
C ASP A 266 -7.40 38.93 -29.90
N GLU A 267 -8.72 39.17 -29.86
CA GLU A 267 -9.62 40.16 -29.22
C GLU A 267 -11.05 39.53 -29.06
N ASP A 268 -12.06 40.31 -28.66
CA ASP A 268 -13.46 39.90 -28.38
C ASP A 268 -14.29 39.39 -29.57
N SER A 269 -15.40 38.68 -29.28
CA SER A 269 -16.74 39.12 -29.76
C SER A 269 -17.92 38.31 -29.20
N ASP A 270 -18.95 39.03 -28.71
CA ASP A 270 -20.26 38.49 -28.34
C ASP A 270 -21.07 37.96 -29.54
N ARG A 271 -21.87 36.90 -29.31
CA ARG A 271 -23.28 36.84 -29.78
C ARG A 271 -24.10 35.71 -29.14
N GLY A 272 -25.21 36.09 -28.50
CA GLY A 272 -26.28 35.16 -28.12
C GLY A 272 -27.27 34.93 -29.27
N GLY A 273 -27.96 33.79 -29.28
CA GLY A 273 -28.94 33.42 -30.30
C GLY A 273 -29.93 32.35 -29.82
N TYR A 274 -31.18 32.76 -29.67
CA TYR A 274 -32.36 31.97 -29.28
C TYR A 274 -32.80 30.97 -30.37
N SER A 275 -33.44 29.86 -29.96
CA SER A 275 -34.60 29.27 -30.66
C SER A 275 -35.36 28.32 -29.73
N SER A 276 -36.60 27.97 -30.10
CA SER A 276 -37.60 27.30 -29.25
C SER A 276 -38.18 26.03 -29.88
N ASP A 277 -39.01 25.33 -29.08
CA ASP A 277 -40.00 24.31 -29.46
C ASP A 277 -39.45 22.93 -29.95
N ASP A 278 -40.18 21.80 -29.83
CA ASP A 278 -41.62 21.62 -29.53
C ASP A 278 -41.88 20.42 -28.56
N ARG A 279 -43.16 20.17 -28.21
CA ARG A 279 -43.68 19.11 -27.30
C ARG A 279 -44.46 18.04 -28.13
N PRO A 280 -45.43 17.22 -27.60
CA PRO A 280 -45.74 16.67 -26.26
C PRO A 280 -45.68 15.10 -26.26
N ARG A 281 -46.23 14.25 -25.35
CA ARG A 281 -47.63 14.13 -24.86
C ARG A 281 -47.88 12.90 -23.94
N ASN A 282 -48.72 13.07 -22.89
CA ASN A 282 -49.45 12.06 -22.07
C ASN A 282 -48.67 10.94 -21.30
N GLY A 283 -49.17 10.42 -20.16
CA GLY A 283 -50.27 10.90 -19.29
C GLY A 283 -50.92 9.86 -18.34
N ARG A 284 -51.54 10.36 -17.25
CA ARG A 284 -52.54 9.73 -16.33
C ARG A 284 -52.12 8.65 -15.30
N GLN A 285 -51.99 9.12 -14.05
CA GLN A 285 -52.64 8.64 -12.80
C GLN A 285 -53.52 7.36 -12.85
N ARG A 286 -53.40 6.47 -11.84
CA ARG A 286 -54.39 6.31 -10.73
C ARG A 286 -54.00 5.30 -9.63
N THR A 287 -54.48 5.57 -8.42
CA THR A 287 -54.64 4.70 -7.22
C THR A 287 -56.04 4.01 -7.25
N PRO A 288 -56.51 3.12 -6.31
CA PRO A 288 -56.08 2.96 -4.91
C PRO A 288 -56.10 1.53 -4.27
N GLU A 289 -55.78 1.49 -2.97
CA GLU A 289 -56.28 0.65 -1.85
C GLU A 289 -56.65 -0.85 -2.01
N SER A 290 -56.26 -1.63 -0.98
CA SER A 290 -57.05 -2.77 -0.49
C SER A 290 -56.82 -3.03 1.01
N ASP A 291 -57.89 -3.43 1.72
CA ASP A 291 -57.93 -3.78 3.15
C ASP A 291 -57.17 -5.09 3.46
N SER A 292 -56.67 -5.22 4.69
CA SER A 292 -56.78 -6.50 5.41
C SER A 292 -56.84 -6.31 6.92
N ARG A 293 -57.88 -6.88 7.55
CA ARG A 293 -58.08 -6.88 9.01
C ARG A 293 -57.58 -8.18 9.61
N SER A 294 -57.02 -8.11 10.82
CA SER A 294 -56.93 -9.27 11.73
C SER A 294 -57.41 -8.87 13.12
N ASP A 295 -57.94 -9.83 13.87
CA ASP A 295 -58.80 -9.61 15.04
C ASP A 295 -58.33 -10.44 16.26
N ARG A 296 -58.73 -10.01 17.46
CA ARG A 296 -58.61 -10.67 18.78
C ARG A 296 -57.20 -10.91 19.35
N SER A 297 -56.97 -10.27 20.49
CA SER A 297 -57.07 -11.02 21.76
C SER A 297 -57.55 -10.12 22.90
N ARG A 298 -58.38 -10.67 23.81
CA ARG A 298 -58.89 -9.99 25.02
C ARG A 298 -58.03 -10.38 26.23
N SER A 299 -57.98 -9.51 27.24
CA SER A 299 -57.29 -9.80 28.51
C SER A 299 -58.16 -9.51 29.73
N ARG A 300 -57.85 -10.21 30.84
CA ARG A 300 -58.38 -10.09 32.22
C ARG A 300 -59.81 -10.59 32.47
N GLY A 301 -59.98 -11.46 33.47
CA GLY A 301 -61.28 -11.98 33.88
C GLY A 301 -61.26 -12.99 35.04
N ARG A 302 -60.68 -12.60 36.20
CA ARG A 302 -60.44 -13.41 37.42
C ARG A 302 -59.35 -14.48 37.30
#